data_AF-R7ZDM8-F1
#
_entry.id   AF-R7ZDM8-F1
#
_cell.length_a   1.000
_cell.length_b   1.000
_cell.length_c   1.000
_cell.angle_alpha   90.00
_cell.angle_beta   90.00
_cell.angle_gamma   90.00
#
_symmetry.space_group_name_H-M   'P 1'
#
loop_
_entity.id
_entity.type
_entity.pdbx_description
1 polymer ?
#
loop_
_entity_poly.entity_id
_entity_poly.type
_entity_poly.pdbx_seq_one_letter_code
_entity_poly.pdbx_strand_id
1 'polypeptide(L)'
;LKYTRPHECNDCPLAHDSLCQKVYKMKITKDLRRYTAPARGSKKWNQLYKARSAVERVNAYLKGYFLLNQIYHCTGKKAKVHFDLVHIAYNASRLAMDRLRYTNLQESTAS
;
A
#
# COMPACT_ATOMS: atom_id res chain seq x y z
N LEU A 1 2.66 16.45 -2.26
CA LEU A 1 4.06 15.98 -2.05
C LEU A 1 4.32 14.86 -3.05
N LYS A 2 5.48 14.86 -3.72
CA LYS A 2 5.90 13.80 -4.65
C LYS A 2 7.14 13.13 -4.10
N TYR A 3 7.17 11.81 -4.17
CA TYR A 3 8.29 10.99 -3.74
C TYR A 3 9.20 10.76 -4.95
N THR A 4 10.45 11.16 -4.84
CA THR A 4 11.43 11.07 -5.94
C THR A 4 12.73 10.46 -5.44
N ARG A 5 13.37 9.68 -6.32
CA ARG A 5 14.72 9.17 -6.06
C ARG A 5 15.76 10.26 -6.34
N PRO A 6 16.86 10.32 -5.57
CA PRO A 6 17.94 11.28 -5.81
C PRO A 6 18.66 10.95 -7.12
N HIS A 7 19.26 11.98 -7.73
CA HIS A 7 20.03 11.80 -8.97
C HIS A 7 21.23 10.85 -8.76
N GLU A 8 21.82 10.90 -7.56
CA GLU A 8 22.89 9.99 -7.12
C GLU A 8 22.49 8.50 -7.12
N CYS A 9 21.19 8.18 -7.14
CA CYS A 9 20.75 6.80 -7.27
C CYS A 9 20.88 6.24 -8.70
N ASN A 10 21.33 7.02 -9.69
CA ASN A 10 21.57 6.52 -11.04
C ASN A 10 22.72 5.50 -11.08
N ASP A 11 23.80 5.76 -10.34
CA ASP A 11 24.98 4.88 -10.27
C ASP A 11 24.86 3.84 -9.14
N CYS A 12 23.71 3.79 -8.47
CA CYS A 12 23.50 2.89 -7.35
C CYS A 12 23.30 1.46 -7.85
N PRO A 13 24.07 0.46 -7.38
CA PRO A 13 23.89 -0.94 -7.77
C PRO A 13 22.52 -1.50 -7.36
N LEU A 14 21.86 -0.86 -6.39
CA LEU A 14 20.52 -1.21 -5.92
C LEU A 14 19.41 -0.40 -6.61
N ALA A 15 19.71 0.40 -7.64
CA ALA A 15 18.73 1.27 -8.30
C ALA A 15 17.53 0.51 -8.90
N HIS A 16 17.80 -0.68 -9.43
CA HIS A 16 16.79 -1.57 -10.02
C HIS A 16 16.16 -2.52 -9.01
N ASP A 17 16.74 -2.64 -7.81
CA ASP A 17 16.17 -3.42 -6.74
C ASP A 17 15.12 -2.60 -5.97
N SER A 18 14.10 -3.28 -5.47
CA SER A 18 13.13 -2.77 -4.50
C SER A 18 13.77 -2.29 -3.18
N LEU A 19 15.02 -2.69 -2.91
CA LEU A 19 15.76 -2.36 -1.69
C LEU A 19 16.32 -0.93 -1.60
N CYS A 20 16.39 -0.18 -2.70
CA CYS A 20 16.90 1.20 -2.61
C CYS A 20 15.89 2.14 -1.91
N GLN A 21 16.06 2.31 -0.60
CA GLN A 21 15.18 3.09 0.29
C GLN A 21 15.43 4.61 0.25
N LYS A 22 16.45 5.10 -0.46
CA LYS A 22 16.73 6.54 -0.57
C LYS A 22 15.67 7.23 -1.43
N VAL A 23 14.61 7.70 -0.78
CA VAL A 23 13.52 8.49 -1.40
C VAL A 23 13.28 9.73 -0.56
N TYR A 24 13.32 10.90 -1.20
CA TYR A 24 13.05 12.17 -0.52
C TYR A 24 11.71 12.74 -0.93
N LYS A 25 11.12 13.49 0.00
CA LYS A 25 9.82 14.15 -0.16
C LYS A 25 10.03 15.50 -0.82
N MET A 26 9.46 15.68 -2.00
CA MET A 26 9.49 16.95 -2.71
C MET A 26 8.13 17.64 -2.66
N LYS A 27 8.13 18.93 -2.32
CA LYS A 27 6.96 19.77 -2.49
C LYS A 27 6.71 19.97 -3.99
N ILE A 28 5.45 19.87 -4.41
CA ILE A 28 5.06 20.05 -5.82
C ILE A 28 5.39 21.48 -6.29
N THR A 29 5.32 22.44 -5.37
CA THR A 29 5.65 23.85 -5.62
C THR A 29 7.10 24.10 -5.99
N LYS A 30 8.03 23.16 -5.72
CA LYS A 30 9.44 23.32 -6.08
C LYS A 30 9.65 23.32 -7.60
N ASP A 31 8.85 22.56 -8.33
CA ASP A 31 8.81 22.59 -9.79
C ASP A 31 7.47 22.02 -10.27
N LEU A 32 6.58 22.93 -10.70
CA LEU A 32 5.25 22.55 -11.14
C LEU A 32 5.27 21.78 -12.47
N ARG A 33 6.26 22.00 -13.35
CA ARG A 33 6.34 21.32 -14.65
C ARG A 33 6.82 19.88 -14.50
N ARG A 34 7.78 19.64 -13.60
CA ARG A 34 8.34 18.29 -13.35
C ARG A 34 7.50 17.46 -12.38
N TYR A 35 6.86 18.11 -11.40
CA TYR A 35 6.14 17.44 -10.32
C TYR A 35 4.63 17.65 -10.35
N THR A 36 4.07 17.92 -11.54
CA THR A 36 2.63 18.09 -11.73
C THR A 36 1.86 16.86 -11.26
N ALA A 37 0.71 17.11 -10.63
CA ALA A 37 -0.29 16.07 -10.41
C ALA A 37 -0.84 15.61 -11.78
N PRO A 38 -1.10 14.31 -11.96
CA PRO A 38 -1.69 13.84 -13.21
C PRO A 38 -3.11 14.42 -13.37
N ALA A 39 -3.45 14.80 -14.59
CA ALA A 39 -4.78 15.32 -14.92
C ALA A 39 -5.86 14.29 -14.57
N ARG A 40 -7.00 14.74 -14.02
CA ARG A 40 -8.14 13.89 -13.72
C ARG A 40 -8.63 13.21 -15.02
N GLY A 41 -8.95 11.92 -14.96
CA GLY A 41 -9.33 11.12 -16.13
C GLY A 41 -8.15 10.62 -16.99
N SER A 42 -6.92 11.10 -16.77
CA SER A 42 -5.75 10.50 -17.43
C SER A 42 -5.53 9.06 -17.00
N LYS A 43 -4.88 8.24 -17.84
CA LYS A 43 -4.55 6.83 -17.51
C LYS A 43 -3.80 6.71 -16.17
N LYS A 44 -2.82 7.60 -15.94
CA LYS A 44 -2.03 7.64 -14.71
C LYS A 44 -2.87 8.02 -13.49
N TRP A 45 -3.79 8.97 -13.63
CA TRP A 45 -4.71 9.32 -12.56
C TRP A 45 -5.64 8.15 -12.21
N ASN A 46 -6.20 7.47 -13.22
CA ASN A 46 -7.06 6.30 -13.01
C ASN A 46 -6.34 5.16 -12.27
N GLN A 47 -5.07 4.90 -12.61
CA GLN A 47 -4.25 3.90 -11.91
C GLN A 47 -4.03 4.25 -10.43
N LEU A 48 -3.63 5.49 -10.14
CA LEU A 48 -3.44 5.96 -8.77
C LEU A 48 -4.75 5.97 -7.98
N TYR A 49 -5.85 6.35 -8.63
CA TYR A 49 -7.19 6.31 -8.03
C TYR A 49 -7.59 4.88 -7.65
N LYS A 50 -7.42 3.91 -8.56
CA LYS A 50 -7.66 2.49 -8.29
C LYS A 50 -6.81 1.97 -7.12
N ALA A 51 -5.53 2.35 -7.08
CA ALA A 51 -4.64 1.97 -5.98
C ALA A 51 -5.09 2.57 -4.64
N ARG A 52 -5.47 3.85 -4.63
CA ARG A 52 -6.03 4.51 -3.44
C ARG A 52 -7.31 3.82 -2.96
N SER A 53 -8.27 3.57 -3.85
CA SER A 53 -9.52 2.89 -3.49
C SER A 53 -9.28 1.48 -2.96
N ALA A 54 -8.24 0.78 -3.43
CA ALA A 54 -7.86 -0.52 -2.87
C ALA A 54 -7.40 -0.40 -1.41
N VAL A 55 -6.55 0.59 -1.09
CA VAL A 55 -6.11 0.86 0.29
C VAL A 55 -7.28 1.28 1.18
N GLU A 56 -8.18 2.12 0.67
CA GLU A 56 -9.38 2.54 1.43
C GLU A 56 -10.29 1.35 1.78
N ARG A 57 -10.44 0.37 0.89
CA ARG A 57 -11.18 -0.87 1.18
C ARG A 57 -10.52 -1.68 2.30
N VAL A 58 -9.20 -1.84 2.28
CA VAL A 58 -8.47 -2.54 3.35
C VAL A 58 -8.70 -1.84 4.70
N ASN A 59 -8.59 -0.52 4.73
CA ASN A 59 -8.85 0.27 5.94
C ASN A 59 -10.29 0.10 6.44
N ALA A 60 -11.27 0.04 5.53
CA ALA A 60 -12.66 -0.23 5.90
C ALA A 60 -12.83 -1.63 6.51
N TYR A 61 -12.19 -2.66 5.95
CA TYR A 61 -12.22 -4.02 6.48
C TYR A 61 -11.59 -4.12 7.87
N LEU A 62 -10.43 -3.49 8.06
CA LEU A 62 -9.78 -3.48 9.38
C LEU A 62 -10.67 -2.79 10.42
N LYS A 63 -11.27 -1.65 10.07
CA LYS A 63 -12.19 -0.92 10.97
C LYS A 63 -13.44 -1.70 11.30
N GLY A 64 -14.04 -2.37 10.30
CA GLY A 64 -15.30 -3.10 10.45
C GLY A 64 -15.12 -4.50 11.05
N TYR A 65 -14.38 -5.37 10.35
CA TYR A 65 -14.27 -6.80 10.71
C TYR A 65 -13.26 -7.08 11.81
N PHE A 66 -12.18 -6.29 11.88
CA PHE A 66 -11.13 -6.48 12.90
C PHE A 66 -11.27 -5.50 14.07
N LEU A 67 -12.43 -4.87 14.21
CA LEU A 67 -12.82 -4.03 15.35
C LEU A 67 -11.78 -2.95 15.70
N LEU A 68 -11.08 -2.41 14.70
CA LEU A 68 -9.99 -1.45 14.93
C LEU A 68 -10.46 -0.15 15.60
N ASN A 69 -11.74 0.21 15.41
CA ASN A 69 -12.36 1.36 16.07
C ASN A 69 -12.72 1.08 17.54
N GLN A 70 -12.77 -0.18 17.97
CA GLN A 70 -13.22 -0.61 19.30
C GLN A 70 -12.04 -1.10 20.16
N ILE A 71 -10.86 -0.50 19.98
CA ILE A 71 -9.68 -0.83 20.77
C ILE A 71 -9.68 0.04 22.03
N TYR A 72 -10.10 -0.54 23.15
CA TYR A 72 -10.07 0.11 24.47
C TYR A 72 -8.73 -0.17 25.16
N HIS A 73 -7.66 0.40 24.65
CA HIS A 73 -6.33 0.31 25.28
C HIS A 73 -5.89 1.69 25.79
N CYS A 74 -5.76 1.82 27.10
CA CYS A 74 -5.39 3.08 27.75
C CYS A 74 -3.94 3.54 27.44
N THR A 75 -3.06 2.62 27.05
CA THR A 75 -1.64 2.90 26.81
C THR A 75 -1.30 2.75 25.32
N GLY A 76 -0.66 3.78 24.74
CA GLY A 76 -0.28 3.80 23.33
C GLY A 76 0.63 2.64 22.89
N LYS A 77 1.49 2.13 23.78
CA LYS A 77 2.34 0.95 23.49
C LYS A 77 1.52 -0.33 23.29
N LYS A 78 0.53 -0.58 24.16
CA LYS A 78 -0.36 -1.75 24.06
C LYS A 78 -1.28 -1.64 22.85
N ALA A 79 -1.81 -0.44 22.60
CA ALA A 79 -2.56 -0.13 21.39
C ALA A 79 -1.74 -0.49 20.14
N LYS A 80 -0.51 0.02 20.03
CA LYS A 80 0.37 -0.25 18.89
C LYS A 80 0.55 -1.74 18.62
N VAL A 81 0.88 -2.54 19.64
CA VAL A 81 1.04 -4.00 19.47
C VAL A 81 -0.25 -4.66 18.99
N HIS A 82 -1.41 -4.27 19.54
CA HIS A 82 -2.70 -4.78 19.07
C HIS A 82 -2.96 -4.41 17.60
N PHE A 83 -2.68 -3.17 17.20
CA PHE A 83 -2.76 -2.75 15.80
C PHE A 83 -1.84 -3.60 14.91
N ASP A 84 -0.59 -3.82 15.31
CA ASP A 84 0.37 -4.60 14.54
C ASP A 84 -0.10 -6.06 14.37
N LEU A 85 -0.60 -6.68 15.45
CA LEU A 85 -1.16 -8.04 15.43
C LEU A 85 -2.39 -8.16 14.51
N VAL A 86 -3.30 -7.18 14.57
CA VAL A 86 -4.48 -7.14 13.68
C VAL A 86 -4.07 -7.06 12.21
N HIS A 87 -3.07 -6.25 11.88
CA HIS A 87 -2.58 -6.16 10.50
C HIS A 87 -1.94 -7.47 10.03
N ILE A 88 -1.16 -8.14 10.88
CA ILE A 88 -0.58 -9.45 10.56
C ILE A 88 -1.69 -10.48 10.33
N ALA A 89 -2.69 -10.53 11.20
CA ALA A 89 -3.83 -11.43 11.07
C ALA A 89 -4.59 -11.20 9.76
N TYR A 90 -4.89 -9.94 9.42
CA TYR A 90 -5.55 -9.60 8.15
C TYR A 90 -4.73 -10.07 6.94
N ASN A 91 -3.42 -9.79 6.92
CA ASN A 91 -2.55 -10.18 5.81
C ASN A 91 -2.44 -11.70 5.68
N ALA A 92 -2.34 -12.42 6.79
CA ALA A 92 -2.30 -13.89 6.81
C ALA A 92 -3.61 -14.49 6.26
N SER A 93 -4.76 -14.01 6.74
CA SER A 93 -6.07 -14.45 6.25
C SER A 93 -6.27 -14.13 4.77
N ARG A 94 -5.86 -12.94 4.33
CA ARG A 94 -5.97 -12.54 2.92
C ARG A 94 -5.10 -13.42 2.03
N LEU A 95 -3.86 -13.70 2.44
CA LEU A 95 -2.95 -14.59 1.74
C LEU A 95 -3.50 -16.01 1.64
N ALA A 96 -4.07 -16.54 2.72
CA ALA A 96 -4.70 -17.86 2.72
C ALA A 96 -5.86 -17.93 1.72
N MET A 97 -6.75 -16.93 1.73
CA MET A 97 -7.85 -16.85 0.77
C MET A 97 -7.37 -16.72 -0.68
N ASP A 98 -6.29 -15.95 -0.93
CA ASP A 98 -5.73 -15.82 -2.27
C ASP A 98 -5.11 -17.13 -2.76
N ARG A 99 -4.49 -17.92 -1.88
CA ARG A 99 -3.99 -19.27 -2.21
C ARG A 99 -5.13 -20.23 -2.56
N LEU A 100 -6.20 -20.26 -1.75
CA LEU A 100 -7.37 -21.09 -2.02
C LEU A 100 -8.08 -20.70 -3.33
N ARG A 101 -8.14 -19.40 -3.62
CA ARG A 101 -8.69 -18.93 -4.89
C ARG A 101 -7.83 -19.39 -6.07
N TYR A 102 -6.51 -19.38 -5.92
CA TYR A 102 -5.60 -19.85 -6.95
C TYR A 102 -5.77 -21.35 -7.21
N THR A 103 -5.87 -22.18 -6.17
CA THR A 103 -6.09 -23.63 -6.33
C THR A 103 -7.41 -23.94 -7.05
N ASN A 104 -8.51 -23.29 -6.62
CA ASN A 104 -9.83 -23.51 -7.24
C ASN A 104 -9.86 -23.08 -8.72
N LEU A 105 -9.12 -22.01 -9.08
CA LEU A 105 -9.01 -21.58 -10.47
C LEU A 105 -8.29 -22.63 -11.33
N GLN A 106 -7.21 -23.23 -10.83
CA GLN A 106 -6.49 -24.30 -11.53
C GLN A 106 -7.38 -25.52 -11.78
N GLU A 107 -8.16 -25.92 -10.77
CA GLU A 107 -9.13 -27.03 -10.89
C GLU A 107 -10.19 -26.73 -11.95
N SER A 108 -10.71 -25.49 -11.99
CA SER A 108 -11.72 -25.09 -12.98
C SER A 108 -11.19 -24.97 -14.41
N THR A 109 -9.88 -24.76 -14.60
CA THR A 109 -9.26 -24.71 -15.92
C THR A 109 -8.81 -26.08 -16.44
N ALA A 110 -8.70 -27.06 -15.54
CA ALA A 110 -8.32 -28.44 -15.87
C ALA A 110 -9.54 -29.33 -16.18
N SER A 111 -10.76 -28.85 -15.90
CA SER A 111 -12.04 -29.47 -16.30
C SER A 111 -12.55 -28.86 -17.60
#